data_AF-A0A850P4M7-F1
#
_entry.id   AF-A0A850P4M7-F1
#
_cell.length_a   1.000
_cell.length_b   1.000
_cell.length_c   1.000
_cell.angle_alpha   90.00
_cell.angle_beta   90.00
_cell.angle_gamma   90.00
#
_symmetry.space_group_name_H-M   'P 1'
#
loop_
_entity.id
_entity.type
_entity.pdbx_description
1 polymer ?
#
loop_
_entity_poly.entity_id
_entity_poly.type
_entity_poly.pdbx_seq_one_letter_code
_entity_poly.pdbx_strand_id
1 'polypeptide(L)'
;MGPSAWLLTGRWGLLALLSLVFGMLLAVLRLPAAPLLGPLGAAVVLATRGSAVRIPRWAFLGAQGVVGVMIASYLSASIFHEMAASWPVFVAGTFSTLSAAALLGWLLTR
;
A
#
# COMPACT_ATOMS: atom_id res chain seq x y z
N MET A 1 11.28 -9.26 -28.40
CA MET A 1 10.33 -8.99 -27.29
C MET A 1 9.69 -10.33 -26.93
N GLY A 2 10.15 -10.97 -25.85
CA GLY A 2 9.80 -12.36 -25.55
C GLY A 2 8.33 -12.56 -25.12
N PRO A 3 7.81 -13.80 -25.17
CA PRO A 3 6.43 -14.16 -24.80
C PRO A 3 5.99 -13.72 -23.39
N SER A 4 6.93 -13.38 -22.52
CA SER A 4 6.68 -12.96 -21.13
C SER A 4 6.15 -11.53 -20.97
N ALA A 5 6.36 -10.63 -21.95
CA ALA A 5 5.90 -9.24 -21.86
C ALA A 5 4.36 -9.11 -21.91
N TRP A 6 3.70 -9.96 -22.71
CA TRP A 6 2.24 -10.00 -22.84
C TRP A 6 1.53 -10.42 -21.54
N LEU A 7 2.13 -11.36 -20.80
CA LEU A 7 1.62 -11.80 -19.50
C LEU A 7 1.79 -10.73 -18.41
N LEU A 8 2.87 -9.94 -18.48
CA LEU A 8 3.12 -8.84 -17.56
C LEU A 8 2.07 -7.74 -17.76
N THR A 9 1.84 -7.29 -18.99
CA THR A 9 0.82 -6.27 -19.30
C THR A 9 -0.57 -6.71 -18.87
N GLY A 10 -0.92 -7.99 -19.05
CA GLY A 10 -2.19 -8.56 -18.58
C GLY A 10 -2.33 -8.50 -17.05
N ARG A 11 -1.26 -8.77 -16.29
CA ARG A 11 -1.27 -8.66 -14.82
C ARG A 11 -1.41 -7.22 -14.33
N TRP A 12 -0.78 -6.26 -15.00
CA TRP A 12 -0.96 -4.85 -14.70
C TRP A 12 -2.39 -4.38 -15.00
N GLY A 13 -2.98 -4.82 -16.12
CA GLY A 13 -4.38 -4.55 -16.45
C GLY A 13 -5.34 -5.14 -15.42
N LEU A 14 -5.11 -6.39 -15.00
CA LEU A 14 -5.92 -7.04 -13.96
C LEU A 14 -5.77 -6.36 -12.60
N LEU A 15 -4.54 -5.96 -12.23
CA LEU A 15 -4.29 -5.22 -11.00
C LEU A 15 -5.01 -3.87 -11.02
N ALA A 16 -4.95 -3.12 -12.13
CA ALA A 16 -5.65 -1.85 -12.29
C ALA A 16 -7.18 -2.02 -12.21
N LEU A 17 -7.73 -3.03 -12.90
CA LEU A 17 -9.16 -3.34 -12.87
C LEU A 17 -9.64 -3.68 -11.45
N LEU A 18 -8.96 -4.61 -10.77
CA LEU A 18 -9.31 -4.98 -9.39
C LEU A 18 -9.16 -3.81 -8.43
N SER A 19 -8.13 -2.96 -8.61
CA SER A 19 -7.94 -1.75 -7.80
C SER A 19 -9.12 -0.78 -7.98
N LEU A 20 -9.60 -0.62 -9.22
CA LEU A 20 -10.74 0.23 -9.53
C LEU A 20 -12.03 -0.30 -8.89
N VAL A 21 -12.26 -1.62 -8.96
CA VAL A 21 -13.43 -2.29 -8.38
C VAL A 21 -13.43 -2.16 -6.85
N PHE A 22 -12.32 -2.52 -6.18
CA PHE A 22 -12.21 -2.37 -4.73
C PHE A 22 -12.29 -0.91 -4.31
N GLY A 23 -11.62 -0.01 -5.04
CA GLY A 23 -11.66 1.43 -4.76
C GLY A 23 -13.07 2.00 -4.84
N MET A 24 -13.84 1.65 -5.88
CA MET A 24 -15.25 2.07 -6.00
C MET A 24 -16.12 1.49 -4.91
N LEU A 25 -15.97 0.21 -4.57
CA LEU A 25 -16.74 -0.43 -3.50
C LEU A 25 -16.49 0.26 -2.15
N LEU A 26 -15.22 0.54 -1.83
CA LEU A 26 -14.83 1.24 -0.60
C LEU A 26 -15.25 2.72 -0.61
N ALA A 27 -15.29 3.35 -1.78
CA ALA A 27 -15.77 4.74 -1.94
C ALA A 27 -17.28 4.85 -1.70
N VAL A 28 -18.07 3.86 -2.13
CA VAL A 28 -19.51 3.76 -1.80
C VAL A 28 -19.71 3.65 -0.28
N LEU A 29 -18.81 2.96 0.42
CA LEU A 29 -18.79 2.87 1.88
C LEU A 29 -18.27 4.14 2.58
N ARG A 30 -17.93 5.20 1.82
CA ARG A 30 -17.39 6.48 2.31
C ARG A 30 -16.16 6.34 3.21
N LEU A 31 -15.32 5.36 2.92
CA LEU A 31 -14.06 5.18 3.65
C LEU A 31 -13.04 6.24 3.20
N PRO A 32 -12.43 7.01 4.12
CA PRO A 32 -11.53 8.12 3.78
C PRO A 32 -10.27 7.68 3.02
N ALA A 33 -9.87 6.41 3.14
CA ALA A 33 -8.70 5.82 2.49
C ALA A 33 -9.05 4.89 1.31
N ALA A 34 -10.29 4.92 0.80
CA ALA A 34 -10.75 4.08 -0.31
C ALA A 34 -9.77 3.99 -1.51
N PRO A 35 -9.21 5.11 -2.05
CA PRO A 35 -8.30 5.04 -3.20
C PRO A 35 -6.96 4.36 -2.91
N LEU A 36 -6.53 4.29 -1.64
CA LEU A 36 -5.30 3.59 -1.23
C LEU A 36 -5.57 2.12 -0.89
N LEU A 37 -6.69 1.86 -0.23
CA LEU A 37 -7.11 0.51 0.17
C LEU A 37 -7.49 -0.37 -1.03
N GLY A 38 -8.06 0.22 -2.10
CA GLY A 38 -8.41 -0.50 -3.32
C GLY A 38 -7.22 -1.23 -3.96
N PRO A 39 -6.13 -0.53 -4.31
CA PRO A 39 -4.91 -1.14 -4.81
C PRO A 39 -4.25 -2.14 -3.86
N LEU A 40 -4.29 -1.90 -2.55
CA LEU A 40 -3.76 -2.83 -1.55
C LEU A 40 -4.54 -4.15 -1.55
N GLY A 41 -5.88 -4.09 -1.55
CA GLY A 41 -6.73 -5.28 -1.62
C GLY A 41 -6.53 -6.06 -2.94
N ALA A 42 -6.47 -5.34 -4.07
CA ALA A 42 -6.17 -5.94 -5.36
C ALA A 42 -4.80 -6.66 -5.37
N ALA A 43 -3.76 -6.04 -4.80
CA ALA A 43 -2.45 -6.64 -4.69
C ALA A 43 -2.45 -7.90 -3.81
N VAL A 44 -3.16 -7.91 -2.68
CA VAL A 44 -3.31 -9.08 -1.81
C VAL A 44 -3.98 -10.24 -2.55
N VAL A 45 -5.09 -9.99 -3.26
CA VAL A 45 -5.78 -11.02 -4.05
C VAL A 45 -4.88 -11.59 -5.14
N LEU A 46 -4.10 -10.74 -5.80
CA LEU A 46 -3.21 -11.19 -6.87
C LEU A 46 -2.00 -11.96 -6.32
N ALA A 47 -1.52 -11.58 -5.14
CA ALA A 47 -0.43 -12.26 -4.44
C ALA A 47 -0.83 -13.66 -3.96
N THR A 48 -2.01 -13.82 -3.36
CA THR A 48 -2.52 -15.13 -2.92
C THR A 48 -2.80 -16.08 -4.08
N ARG A 49 -3.10 -15.55 -5.27
CA ARG A 49 -3.28 -16.33 -6.52
C ARG A 49 -1.99 -16.59 -7.30
N GLY A 50 -0.81 -16.30 -6.74
CA GLY A 50 0.48 -16.55 -7.39
C GLY A 50 0.78 -15.64 -8.60
N SER A 51 -0.02 -14.58 -8.81
CA SER A 51 0.09 -13.67 -9.95
C SER A 51 0.70 -12.31 -9.57
N ALA A 52 1.44 -12.25 -8.47
CA ALA A 52 2.03 -11.02 -7.94
C ALA A 52 2.80 -10.23 -9.01
N VAL A 53 2.50 -8.94 -9.10
CA VAL A 53 3.22 -8.00 -9.97
C VAL A 53 4.54 -7.65 -9.30
N ARG A 54 5.66 -7.98 -9.95
CA ARG A 54 7.00 -7.62 -9.47
C ARG A 54 7.28 -6.17 -9.86
N ILE A 55 7.48 -5.33 -8.84
CA ILE A 55 7.82 -3.92 -9.01
C ILE A 55 9.34 -3.77 -8.78
N PRO A 56 10.10 -3.13 -9.69
CA PRO A 56 11.52 -2.88 -9.47
C PRO A 56 11.73 -1.93 -8.29
N ARG A 57 12.80 -2.15 -7.50
CA ARG A 57 13.09 -1.41 -6.27
C ARG A 57 13.03 0.11 -6.43
N TRP A 58 13.59 0.63 -7.52
CA TRP A 58 13.61 2.08 -7.80
C TRP A 58 12.23 2.67 -8.05
N ALA A 59 11.34 1.95 -8.74
CA ALA A 59 9.96 2.40 -8.95
C ALA A 59 9.18 2.40 -7.63
N PHE A 60 9.40 1.40 -6.77
CA PHE A 60 8.79 1.36 -5.44
C PHE A 60 9.28 2.51 -4.55
N LEU A 61 10.59 2.78 -4.50
CA LEU A 61 11.16 3.91 -3.77
C LEU A 61 10.62 5.25 -4.29
N GLY A 62 10.50 5.41 -5.60
CA GLY A 62 9.89 6.61 -6.21
C GLY A 62 8.45 6.80 -5.77
N ALA A 63 7.63 5.75 -5.82
CA ALA A 63 6.23 5.79 -5.36
C ALA A 63 6.13 6.12 -3.86
N GLN A 64 6.98 5.52 -3.02
CA GLN A 64 7.03 5.81 -1.58
C GLN A 64 7.46 7.26 -1.31
N GLY A 65 8.40 7.80 -2.10
CA GLY A 65 8.79 9.21 -2.03
C GLY A 65 7.62 10.14 -2.33
N VAL A 66 6.86 9.87 -3.40
CA VAL A 66 5.65 10.66 -3.74
C VAL A 66 4.61 10.59 -2.62
N VAL A 67 4.33 9.40 -2.09
CA VAL A 67 3.39 9.22 -0.97
C VAL A 67 3.89 9.97 0.28
N GLY A 68 5.19 9.92 0.57
CA GLY A 68 5.80 10.65 1.67
C GLY A 68 5.66 12.17 1.53
N VAL A 69 5.91 12.71 0.34
CA VAL A 69 5.70 14.15 0.04
C VAL A 69 4.22 14.52 0.15
N MET A 70 3.32 13.65 -0.34
CA MET A 70 1.88 13.85 -0.21
C MET A 70 1.47 13.95 1.26
N ILE A 71 1.91 13.01 2.11
CA ILE A 71 1.64 13.05 3.56
C ILE A 71 2.24 14.31 4.20
N ALA A 72 3.50 14.64 3.87
CA ALA A 72 4.18 15.84 4.35
C ALA A 72 3.43 17.13 4.00
N SER A 73 2.81 17.20 2.81
CA SER A 73 2.04 18.37 2.39
C SER A 73 0.75 18.61 3.18
N TYR A 74 0.22 17.57 3.83
CA TYR A 74 -0.95 17.68 4.71
C TYR A 74 -0.60 18.00 6.18
N LEU A 75 0.69 17.99 6.54
CA LEU A 75 1.18 18.27 7.88
C LEU A 75 1.44 19.77 8.04
N SER A 76 0.75 20.43 8.98
CA SER A 76 1.06 21.82 9.35
C SER A 76 2.32 21.89 10.21
N ALA A 77 2.95 23.07 10.28
CA ALA A 77 4.14 23.29 11.10
C ALA A 77 3.93 22.96 12.58
N SER A 78 2.71 23.15 13.11
CA SER A 78 2.37 22.81 14.50
C SER A 78 2.37 21.29 14.72
N ILE A 79 1.76 20.52 13.82
CA ILE A 79 1.72 19.05 13.93
C ILE A 79 3.14 18.49 13.81
N PHE A 80 3.97 19.06 12.93
CA PHE A 80 5.36 18.62 12.79
C PHE A 80 6.17 18.79 14.08
N HIS A 81 5.96 19.91 14.80
CA HIS A 81 6.60 20.14 16.09
C HIS A 81 6.12 19.15 17.15
N GLU A 82 4.81 18.88 17.19
CA GLU A 82 4.21 17.93 18.12
C GLU A 82 4.64 16.48 17.84
N MET A 83 4.77 16.11 16.57
CA MET A 83 5.38 14.85 16.12
C MET A 83 6.85 14.75 16.53
N ALA A 84 7.62 15.84 16.43
CA ALA A 84 9.01 15.86 16.85
C ALA A 84 9.15 15.73 18.38
N ALA A 85 8.26 16.36 19.16
CA ALA A 85 8.24 16.23 20.61
C ALA A 85 7.83 14.81 21.05
N SER A 86 6.86 14.21 20.36
CA SER A 86 6.28 12.89 20.70
C SER A 86 6.75 11.76 19.78
N TRP A 87 7.90 11.92 19.11
CA TRP A 87 8.40 10.99 18.10
C TRP A 87 8.48 9.52 18.59
N PRO A 88 8.79 9.21 19.88
CA PRO A 88 8.85 7.82 20.33
C PRO A 88 7.49 7.12 20.26
N VAL A 89 6.38 7.85 20.46
CA VAL A 89 5.03 7.29 20.39
C VAL A 89 4.68 6.87 18.97
N PHE A 90 5.05 7.68 17.97
CA PHE A 90 4.85 7.35 16.55
C PHE A 90 5.66 6.13 16.14
N VAL A 91 6.93 6.08 16.55
CA VAL A 91 7.81 4.94 16.28
C VAL A 91 7.27 3.69 16.96
N ALA A 92 6.92 3.75 18.24
CA ALA A 92 6.37 2.62 18.99
C ALA A 92 5.05 2.12 18.38
N GLY A 93 4.14 3.02 18.01
CA GLY A 93 2.88 2.66 17.34
C GLY A 93 3.12 2.00 15.98
N THR A 94 4.03 2.54 15.18
CA THR A 94 4.40 1.95 13.88
C THR A 94 4.98 0.55 14.05
N PHE A 95 5.94 0.38 14.95
CA PHE A 95 6.51 -0.93 15.26
C PHE A 95 5.45 -1.90 15.79
N SER A 96 4.55 -1.45 16.65
CA SER A 96 3.46 -2.28 17.17
C SER A 96 2.55 -2.80 16.05
N THR A 97 2.11 -1.93 15.14
CA THR A 97 1.27 -2.34 14.00
C THR A 97 2.02 -3.24 13.03
N LEU A 98 3.31 -2.99 12.78
CA LEU A 98 4.16 -3.83 11.95
C LEU A 98 4.33 -5.23 12.56
N SER A 99 4.60 -5.30 13.85
CA SER A 99 4.69 -6.56 14.58
C SER A 99 3.36 -7.31 14.56
N ALA A 100 2.22 -6.64 14.77
CA ALA A 100 0.91 -7.27 14.69
C ALA A 100 0.64 -7.84 13.29
N ALA A 101 0.92 -7.08 12.23
CA ALA A 101 0.77 -7.55 10.85
C ALA A 101 1.71 -8.74 10.54
N ALA A 102 2.95 -8.71 11.02
CA ALA A 102 3.91 -9.80 10.85
C ALA A 102 3.47 -11.07 11.60
N LEU A 103 2.96 -10.93 12.83
CA LEU A 103 2.43 -12.05 13.62
C LEU A 103 1.21 -12.69 12.95
N LEU A 104 0.28 -11.87 12.43
CA LEU A 104 -0.87 -12.34 11.66
C LEU A 104 -0.43 -13.06 10.39
N GLY A 105 0.54 -12.51 9.66
CA GLY A 105 1.12 -13.14 8.48
C GLY A 105 1.76 -14.48 8.80
N TRP A 106 2.54 -14.57 9.88
CA TRP A 106 3.16 -15.82 10.33
C TRP A 106 2.11 -16.88 10.70
N LEU A 107 1.07 -16.49 11.44
CA LEU A 107 0.00 -17.40 11.85
C LEU A 107 -0.78 -17.96 10.66
N LEU A 108 -0.99 -17.17 9.60
CA LEU A 108 -1.65 -17.61 8.37
C LEU A 108 -0.78 -18.54 7.52
N THR A 109 0.54 -18.48 7.65
CA THR A 109 1.48 -19.34 6.91
C THR A 109 1.83 -20.64 7.62
N ARG A 110 1.42 -20.80 8.87
CA ARG A 110 1.62 -22.02 9.66
C ARG A 110 0.42 -22.94 9.54
#